data_AF-A0ABD3A9V3-F1
#
_entry.id   AF-A0ABD3A9V3-F1
#
_cell.length_a   1.000
_cell.length_b   1.000
_cell.length_c   1.000
_cell.angle_alpha   90.00
_cell.angle_beta   90.00
_cell.angle_gamma   90.00
#
_symmetry.space_group_name_H-M   'P 1'
#
loop_
_entity.id
_entity.type
_entity.pdbx_description
1 polymer ?
#
loop_
_entity_poly.entity_id
_entity_poly.type
_entity_poly.pdbx_seq_one_letter_code
_entity_poly.pdbx_strand_id
1 'polypeptide(L)'
;MSGVWVFKNNGVIHLVENPAAAAAAQGDGRNGSRRKGLVHLPSGQVVSSYTSLEQILCGLGWERYYDGDPDLFQFHKHSSIDLISLPRDFSKFSSTSIYMYDIALKNPNIFHVRDI
;
A
#
# COMPACT_ATOMS: atom_id res chain seq x y z
N MET A 1 -26.44 -1.86 2.50
CA MET A 1 -26.84 -2.13 1.10
C MET A 1 -25.67 -1.85 0.17
N SER A 2 -24.79 -2.82 -0.10
CA SER A 2 -23.73 -2.67 -1.10
C SER A 2 -23.32 -4.06 -1.62
N GLY A 3 -23.70 -4.36 -2.86
CA GLY A 3 -23.30 -5.57 -3.59
C GLY A 3 -23.38 -5.30 -5.09
N VAL A 4 -22.39 -5.81 -5.86
CA VAL A 4 -22.35 -5.66 -7.32
C VAL A 4 -23.02 -6.88 -7.93
N TRP A 5 -24.01 -6.64 -8.78
CA TRP A 5 -24.68 -7.68 -9.55
C TRP A 5 -23.79 -8.11 -10.71
N VAL A 6 -23.46 -9.40 -10.78
CA VAL A 6 -22.65 -9.95 -11.87
C VAL A 6 -23.47 -10.97 -12.65
N PHE A 7 -23.59 -10.75 -13.96
CA PHE A 7 -24.23 -11.67 -14.88
C PHE A 7 -23.21 -12.70 -15.37
N LYS A 8 -23.54 -13.98 -15.26
CA LYS A 8 -22.78 -15.06 -15.90
C LYS A 8 -23.49 -15.50 -17.17
N ASN A 9 -22.71 -15.92 -18.18
CA ASN A 9 -23.18 -16.23 -19.54
C ASN A 9 -24.18 -17.42 -19.64
N ASN A 10 -24.55 -18.04 -18.52
CA ASN A 10 -25.61 -19.05 -18.43
C ASN A 10 -26.95 -18.48 -17.94
N GLY A 11 -27.09 -17.14 -17.87
CA GLY A 11 -28.35 -16.47 -17.55
C GLY A 11 -28.71 -16.40 -16.07
N VAL A 12 -27.83 -16.88 -15.18
CA VAL A 12 -28.06 -16.80 -13.73
C VAL A 12 -27.41 -15.55 -13.15
N ILE A 13 -28.19 -14.80 -12.37
CA ILE A 13 -27.75 -13.62 -11.64
C ILE A 13 -27.41 -14.04 -10.21
N HIS A 14 -26.19 -13.73 -9.75
CA HIS A 14 -25.79 -13.92 -8.35
C HIS A 14 -25.37 -12.58 -7.74
N LEU A 15 -25.94 -12.26 -6.58
CA LEU A 15 -25.50 -11.15 -5.73
C LEU A 15 -24.27 -11.62 -4.93
N VAL A 16 -23.13 -11.00 -5.15
CA VAL A 16 -21.90 -11.29 -4.40
C VAL A 16 -21.78 -10.30 -3.25
N GLU A 17 -21.89 -10.79 -2.02
CA GLU A 17 -21.56 -10.04 -0.82
C GLU A 17 -20.07 -10.23 -0.48
N ASN A 18 -19.37 -9.10 -0.40
CA ASN A 18 -18.01 -8.92 0.13
C ASN A 18 -16.82 -9.46 -0.72
N PRO A 19 -16.02 -8.57 -1.35
CA PRO A 19 -14.85 -8.95 -2.16
C PRO A 19 -13.67 -9.54 -1.36
N ALA A 20 -13.72 -9.55 -0.02
CA ALA A 20 -12.65 -10.10 0.81
C ALA A 20 -12.58 -11.64 0.83
N ALA A 21 -13.64 -12.35 0.46
CA ALA A 21 -13.69 -13.82 0.55
C ALA A 21 -13.34 -14.55 -0.76
N ALA A 22 -13.31 -13.86 -1.91
CA ALA A 22 -13.08 -14.47 -3.22
C ALA A 22 -11.60 -14.82 -3.53
N ALA A 23 -10.65 -14.37 -2.70
CA ALA A 23 -9.24 -14.74 -2.86
C ALA A 23 -8.91 -16.15 -2.32
N ALA A 24 -9.84 -16.80 -1.60
CA ALA A 24 -9.58 -18.05 -0.89
C ALA A 24 -10.06 -19.33 -1.62
N ALA A 25 -10.80 -19.22 -2.73
CA ALA A 25 -11.50 -20.35 -3.31
C ALA A 25 -11.38 -20.43 -4.84
N GLN A 26 -10.15 -20.53 -5.36
CA GLN A 26 -9.89 -21.15 -6.67
C GLN A 26 -8.39 -21.43 -6.85
N GLY A 27 -8.02 -22.69 -6.55
CA GLY A 27 -6.95 -23.47 -7.18
C GLY A 27 -5.61 -22.81 -7.43
N ASP A 28 -4.71 -22.85 -6.46
CA ASP A 28 -3.46 -23.64 -6.52
C ASP A 28 -2.76 -23.53 -5.15
N GLY A 29 -2.28 -24.64 -4.63
CA GLY A 29 -1.78 -24.80 -3.25
C GLY A 29 -0.43 -24.11 -2.98
N ARG A 30 -0.27 -22.84 -3.38
CA ARG A 30 0.96 -22.06 -3.13
C ARG A 30 0.82 -20.53 -3.10
N ASN A 31 -0.39 -19.98 -3.06
CA ASN A 31 -0.58 -18.53 -3.04
C ASN A 31 -0.83 -17.97 -1.64
N GLY A 32 0.16 -18.09 -0.76
CA GLY A 32 0.31 -17.11 0.31
C GLY A 32 0.56 -15.77 -0.39
N SER A 33 -0.33 -14.79 -0.21
CA SER A 33 -0.22 -13.41 -0.72
C SER A 33 1.23 -13.05 -1.02
N ARG A 34 1.61 -12.97 -2.31
CA ARG A 34 2.96 -12.54 -2.70
C ARG A 34 3.18 -11.21 -2.00
N ARG A 35 4.04 -11.22 -0.97
CA ARG A 35 4.23 -10.03 -0.14
C ARG A 35 4.81 -8.98 -1.05
N LYS A 36 4.21 -7.79 -1.06
CA LYS A 36 4.75 -6.66 -1.81
C LYS A 36 5.77 -5.95 -0.94
N GLY A 37 6.83 -5.45 -1.56
CA GLY A 37 7.88 -4.70 -0.90
C GLY A 37 8.12 -3.38 -1.59
N LEU A 38 8.26 -2.32 -0.79
CA LEU A 38 8.70 -1.02 -1.26
C LEU A 38 10.23 -1.04 -1.40
N VAL A 39 10.73 -0.93 -2.63
CA VAL A 39 12.16 -0.96 -2.95
C VAL A 39 12.66 0.47 -3.15
N HIS A 40 13.75 0.82 -2.48
CA HIS A 40 14.47 2.07 -2.70
C HIS A 40 15.47 1.90 -3.85
N LEU A 41 15.14 2.46 -5.01
CA LEU A 41 15.84 2.24 -6.28
C LEU A 41 17.33 2.60 -6.24
N PRO A 42 17.77 3.75 -5.68
CA PRO A 42 19.20 4.08 -5.58
C PRO A 42 20.04 3.03 -4.83
N SER A 43 19.47 2.39 -3.79
CA SER A 43 20.18 1.39 -2.99
C SER A 43 19.91 -0.06 -3.40
N GLY A 44 18.85 -0.30 -4.18
CA GLY A 44 18.31 -1.62 -4.48
C GLY A 44 17.71 -2.38 -3.28
N GLN A 45 17.65 -1.78 -2.09
CA GLN A 45 17.19 -2.44 -0.87
C GLN A 45 15.67 -2.29 -0.66
N VAL A 46 15.07 -3.29 -0.02
CA VAL A 46 13.67 -3.23 0.44
C VAL A 46 13.61 -2.41 1.73
N VAL A 47 12.67 -1.48 1.79
CA VAL A 47 12.36 -0.72 2.99
C VAL A 47 11.70 -1.65 4.02
N SER A 48 12.35 -1.82 5.17
CA SER A 48 11.96 -2.79 6.20
C SER A 48 11.51 -2.14 7.51
N SER A 49 11.62 -0.81 7.64
CA SER A 49 11.20 -0.08 8.84
C SER A 49 10.82 1.38 8.54
N TYR A 50 10.01 1.99 9.39
CA TYR A 50 9.70 3.42 9.27
C TYR A 50 10.89 4.33 9.47
N THR A 51 11.86 3.95 10.31
CA THR A 51 13.09 4.73 10.47
C THR A 51 13.86 4.81 9.15
N SER A 52 14.00 3.69 8.43
CA SER A 52 14.66 3.69 7.12
C SER A 52 13.88 4.50 6.07
N LEU A 53 12.54 4.39 6.07
CA LEU A 53 11.68 5.14 5.16
C LEU A 53 11.77 6.65 5.43
N GLU A 54 11.70 7.05 6.70
CA GLU A 54 11.79 8.44 7.16
C GLU A 54 13.11 9.07 6.75
N GLN A 55 14.23 8.39 6.97
CA GLN A 55 15.55 8.89 6.53
C GLN A 55 15.59 9.18 5.02
N ILE A 56 15.05 8.28 4.21
CA ILE A 56 15.00 8.46 2.75
C ILE A 56 14.06 9.63 2.41
N LEU A 57 12.84 9.65 2.96
CA LEU A 57 11.85 10.69 2.70
C LEU A 57 12.35 12.08 3.13
N CYS A 58 13.01 12.20 4.29
CA CYS A 58 13.63 13.46 4.72
C CYS A 58 14.73 13.91 3.77
N GLY A 59 15.54 12.99 3.23
CA GLY A 59 16.51 13.30 2.17
C GLY A 59 15.88 13.82 0.87
N LEU A 60 14.59 13.54 0.62
CA LEU A 60 13.81 14.02 -0.52
C LEU A 60 12.98 15.29 -0.21
N GLY A 61 13.13 15.86 0.99
CA GLY A 61 12.42 17.05 1.44
C GLY A 61 11.02 16.80 2.01
N TRP A 62 10.71 15.57 2.44
CA TRP A 62 9.50 15.29 3.22
C TRP A 62 9.76 15.48 4.70
N GLU A 63 8.76 15.99 5.40
CA GLU A 63 8.84 16.27 6.83
C GLU A 63 7.69 15.62 7.57
N ARG A 64 7.94 15.31 8.84
CA ARG A 64 6.94 14.69 9.71
C ARG A 64 5.78 15.65 9.96
N TYR A 65 4.56 15.17 9.73
CA TYR A 65 3.34 15.94 9.96
C TYR A 65 2.65 15.42 11.23
N TYR A 66 2.56 16.27 12.25
CA TYR A 66 2.01 15.93 13.57
C TYR A 66 0.60 16.46 13.81
N ASP A 67 0.15 17.45 13.04
CA ASP A 67 -1.16 18.09 13.21
C ASP A 67 -2.32 17.29 12.57
N GLY A 68 -2.03 16.07 12.12
CA GLY A 68 -3.01 15.18 11.48
C GLY A 68 -3.61 14.17 12.45
N ASP A 69 -3.94 12.99 11.93
CA ASP A 69 -4.53 11.92 12.73
C ASP A 69 -3.45 11.30 13.66
N PRO A 70 -3.63 11.32 14.99
CA PRO A 70 -2.68 10.75 15.95
C PRO A 70 -2.39 9.24 15.75
N ASP A 71 -3.30 8.52 15.11
CA ASP A 71 -3.19 7.08 14.84
C ASP A 71 -2.43 6.79 13.53
N LEU A 72 -2.10 7.83 12.76
CA LEU A 72 -1.36 7.74 11.51
C LEU A 72 0.08 8.24 11.64
N PHE A 73 0.92 7.70 10.78
CA PHE A 73 2.32 8.07 10.61
C PHE A 73 2.44 8.89 9.31
N GLN A 74 2.27 10.20 9.39
CA GLN A 74 2.12 11.08 8.21
C GLN A 74 3.35 11.91 7.87
N PHE A 75 3.56 12.16 6.58
CA PHE A 75 4.58 13.06 6.04
C PHE A 75 3.95 14.08 5.11
N HIS A 76 4.41 15.31 5.15
CA HIS A 76 4.05 16.36 4.21
C HIS A 76 5.30 16.83 3.45
N LYS A 77 5.09 17.45 2.29
CA LYS A 77 6.19 18.04 1.51
C LYS A 77 5.94 19.53 1.34
N HIS A 78 6.77 20.38 1.93
CA HIS A 78 6.51 21.84 1.91
C HIS A 78 6.44 22.44 0.49
N SER A 79 7.14 21.83 -0.47
CA SER A 79 7.14 22.27 -1.87
C SER A 79 5.88 21.87 -2.66
N SER A 80 4.96 21.09 -2.08
CA SER A 80 3.73 20.65 -2.74
C SER A 80 2.57 20.50 -1.75
N ILE A 81 1.39 20.16 -2.26
CA ILE A 81 0.22 19.85 -1.41
C ILE A 81 0.15 18.36 -1.04
N ASP A 82 1.26 17.63 -1.23
CA ASP A 82 1.25 16.19 -1.04
C ASP A 82 1.35 15.80 0.44
N LEU A 83 0.57 14.78 0.79
CA LEU A 83 0.56 14.14 2.10
C LEU A 83 0.68 12.62 1.90
N ILE A 84 1.62 11.98 2.60
CA ILE A 84 1.71 10.52 2.69
C ILE A 84 1.14 10.13 4.05
N SER A 85 0.19 9.20 4.06
CA SER A 85 -0.45 8.73 5.30
C SER A 85 -0.25 7.23 5.47
N LEU A 86 0.46 6.83 6.52
CA LEU A 86 0.83 5.44 6.78
C LEU A 86 0.23 4.97 8.12
N PRO A 87 -0.02 3.67 8.31
CA PRO A 87 -0.44 3.15 9.61
C PRO A 87 0.71 3.25 10.62
N ARG A 88 0.46 3.51 11.91
CA ARG A 88 1.52 3.51 12.94
C ARG A 88 2.29 2.20 13.05
N ASP A 89 1.64 1.09 12.76
CA ASP A 89 2.25 -0.24 12.78
C ASP A 89 2.78 -0.61 11.38
N PHE A 90 4.09 -0.89 11.30
CA PHE A 90 4.76 -1.29 10.06
C PHE A 90 4.28 -2.64 9.53
N SER A 91 3.73 -3.51 10.39
CA SER A 91 3.15 -4.78 9.96
C SER A 91 1.96 -4.57 9.03
N LYS A 92 1.14 -3.54 9.32
CA LYS A 92 -0.01 -3.15 8.50
C LYS A 92 0.43 -2.53 7.16
N PHE A 93 1.50 -1.75 7.19
CA PHE A 93 2.14 -1.23 5.98
C PHE A 93 2.62 -2.36 5.07
N SER A 94 3.30 -3.36 5.65
CA SER A 94 3.81 -4.52 4.89
C SER A 94 2.70 -5.41 4.35
N SER A 95 1.57 -5.50 5.07
CA SER A 95 0.41 -6.31 4.68
C SER A 95 -0.45 -5.62 3.61
N THR A 96 -0.58 -4.29 3.66
CA THR A 96 -1.45 -3.51 2.77
C THR A 96 -0.63 -2.71 1.76
N SER A 97 -0.59 -3.17 0.51
CA SER A 97 0.21 -2.55 -0.55
C SER A 97 -0.22 -1.14 -0.95
N ILE A 98 -1.42 -0.68 -0.59
CA ILE A 98 -1.94 0.64 -0.98
C ILE A 98 -1.02 1.78 -0.52
N TYR A 99 -0.46 1.66 0.69
CA TYR A 99 0.46 2.65 1.26
C TYR A 99 1.80 2.68 0.53
N MET A 100 2.26 1.53 0.03
CA MET A 100 3.50 1.46 -0.77
C MET A 100 3.34 2.16 -2.11
N TYR A 101 2.18 1.97 -2.76
CA TYR A 101 1.89 2.62 -4.03
C TYR A 101 1.73 4.13 -3.90
N ASP A 102 1.11 4.62 -2.82
CA ASP A 102 1.01 6.05 -2.55
C ASP A 102 2.41 6.72 -2.51
N ILE A 103 3.35 6.10 -1.78
CA ILE A 103 4.75 6.57 -1.72
C ILE A 103 5.41 6.55 -3.11
N ALA A 104 5.26 5.44 -3.85
CA ALA A 104 5.88 5.27 -5.16
C ALA A 104 5.34 6.26 -6.20
N LEU A 105 4.05 6.59 -6.15
CA LEU A 105 3.42 7.58 -7.01
C LEU A 105 3.90 9.01 -6.68
N LYS A 106 4.07 9.33 -5.39
CA LYS A 106 4.53 10.65 -4.94
C LYS A 106 6.04 10.88 -5.10
N ASN A 107 6.81 9.81 -5.22
CA ASN A 107 8.26 9.85 -5.36
C ASN A 107 8.71 8.95 -6.54
N PRO A 108 8.29 9.30 -7.78
CA PRO A 108 8.65 8.53 -8.95
C PRO A 108 10.16 8.49 -9.11
N ASN A 109 10.70 7.37 -9.60
CA ASN A 109 12.13 7.07 -9.77
C ASN A 109 12.94 6.86 -8.48
N ILE A 110 12.38 7.09 -7.29
CA ILE A 110 13.04 6.76 -6.03
C ILE A 110 12.54 5.44 -5.47
N PHE A 111 11.24 5.18 -5.58
CA PHE A 111 10.63 3.97 -5.05
C PHE A 111 9.93 3.15 -6.13
N HIS A 112 9.89 1.84 -5.90
CA HIS A 112 9.15 0.90 -6.73
C HIS A 112 8.60 -0.24 -5.89
N VAL A 113 7.37 -0.68 -6.19
CA VAL A 113 6.73 -1.79 -5.46
C VAL A 113 6.96 -3.09 -6.24
N ARG A 114 7.58 -4.10 -5.60
CA ARG A 114 7.85 -5.42 -6.19
C ARG A 114 7.24 -6.55 -5.39
N ASP A 115 7.03 -7.70 -6.03
CA ASP A 115 6.84 -8.97 -5.33
C ASP A 115 8.14 -9.37 -4.61
N ILE A 116 8.03 -9.81 -3.36
CA ILE A 116 9.11 -10.32 -2.51
C ILE A 116 9.01 -11.83 -2.38
#